data_AF-A0A2V8UF01-F1
#
_entry.id   AF-A0A2V8UF01-F1
#
_cell.length_a   1.000
_cell.length_b   1.000
_cell.length_c   1.000
_cell.angle_alpha   90.00
_cell.angle_beta   90.00
_cell.angle_gamma   90.00
#
_symmetry.space_group_name_H-M   'P 1'
#
loop_
_entity.id
_entity.type
_entity.pdbx_description
1 polymer ?
#
loop_
_entity_poly.entity_id
_entity_poly.type
_entity_poly.pdbx_seq_one_letter_code
_entity_poly.pdbx_strand_id
1 'polypeptide(L)'
;KASQRFAGERVTLVGDRGMIQSGQIEDLSKTGFHYITAITKPQIETLLQTGLLQMAWFDDTLCEVEHDRVRYILRRNPRRAEELVASRADKQASVETLRQQLNRYLSEHPRAKVATAQKAVRAKIVKLRLEPWLQMELVSRTLLEPTKGN
;
A
#
# COMPACT_ATOMS: atom_id res chain seq x y z
N LYS A 1 20.92 7.77 29.70
CA LYS A 1 20.89 6.30 29.45
C LYS A 1 21.57 5.91 28.13
N ALA A 2 21.23 6.47 26.97
CA ALA A 2 21.93 6.15 25.70
C ALA A 2 23.31 6.84 25.58
N SER A 3 23.42 8.16 25.86
CA SER A 3 24.71 8.88 25.89
C SER A 3 25.76 8.21 26.79
N GLN A 4 25.36 7.87 28.02
CA GLN A 4 26.22 7.22 29.01
C GLN A 4 26.66 5.80 28.61
N ARG A 5 25.85 5.09 27.83
CA ARG A 5 26.14 3.70 27.42
C ARG A 5 27.00 3.64 26.16
N PHE A 6 26.87 4.63 25.26
CA PHE A 6 27.56 4.64 23.97
C PHE A 6 28.67 5.69 23.85
N ALA A 7 28.91 6.49 24.89
CA ALA A 7 29.99 7.50 24.99
C ALA A 7 30.10 8.45 23.77
N GLY A 8 29.01 8.62 23.02
CA GLY A 8 28.97 9.46 21.82
C GLY A 8 28.44 10.85 22.14
N GLU A 9 29.18 11.88 21.71
CA GLU A 9 28.77 13.29 21.80
C GLU A 9 27.56 13.61 20.91
N ARG A 10 27.34 12.82 19.84
CA ARG A 10 26.22 12.96 18.90
C ARG A 10 25.61 11.60 18.60
N VAL A 11 24.34 11.41 18.93
CA VAL A 11 23.62 10.14 18.73
C VAL A 11 22.44 10.39 17.80
N THR A 12 22.29 9.56 16.76
CA THR A 12 21.10 9.53 15.89
C THR A 12 20.33 8.25 16.13
N LEU A 13 19.07 8.37 16.54
CA LEU A 13 18.17 7.23 16.75
C LEU A 13 17.40 6.93 15.46
N VAL A 14 17.48 5.69 15.00
CA VAL A 14 16.72 5.24 13.83
C VAL A 14 15.68 4.24 14.32
N GLY A 15 14.41 4.53 14.08
CA GLY A 15 13.31 3.69 14.52
C GLY A 15 12.19 3.63 13.49
N ASP A 16 11.56 2.48 13.35
CA ASP A 16 10.38 2.34 12.52
C ASP A 16 9.19 3.10 13.14
N ARG A 17 8.07 3.13 12.42
CA ARG A 17 6.84 3.81 12.79
C ARG A 17 6.41 3.45 14.22
N GLY A 18 6.25 4.47 15.06
CA GLY A 18 5.79 4.32 16.44
C GLY A 18 6.86 3.89 17.43
N MET A 19 8.09 3.60 17.00
CA MET A 19 9.21 3.32 17.90
C MET A 19 9.71 4.59 18.61
N ILE A 20 9.59 5.75 17.97
CA ILE A 20 9.96 7.05 18.52
C ILE A 20 8.68 7.88 18.64
N GLN A 21 8.16 8.00 19.86
CA GLN A 21 6.91 8.71 20.13
C GLN A 21 7.15 10.22 20.28
N SER A 22 6.13 11.05 20.06
CA SER A 22 6.23 12.52 20.09
C SER A 22 6.85 13.06 21.38
N GLY A 23 6.48 12.51 22.55
CA GLY A 23 7.07 12.91 23.83
C GLY A 23 8.56 12.58 23.93
N GLN A 24 9.01 11.50 23.29
CA GLN A 24 10.44 11.15 23.22
C GLN A 24 11.19 12.08 22.27
N ILE A 25 10.57 12.51 21.16
CA ILE A 25 11.18 13.45 20.20
C ILE A 25 11.56 14.77 20.89
N GLU A 26 10.67 15.31 21.72
CA GLU A 26 10.94 16.53 22.48
C GLU A 26 12.14 16.36 23.43
N ASP A 27 12.22 15.25 24.15
CA ASP A 27 13.33 14.98 25.07
C ASP A 27 14.66 14.70 24.35
N LEU A 28 14.60 14.13 23.15
CA LEU A 28 15.76 13.95 22.29
C LEU A 28 16.31 15.29 21.81
N SER A 29 15.44 16.22 21.43
CA SER A 29 15.86 17.57 21.02
C SER A 29 16.59 18.31 22.14
N LYS A 30 16.12 18.18 23.40
CA LYS A 30 16.75 18.80 24.58
C LYS A 30 18.13 18.24 24.90
N THR A 31 18.39 16.99 24.52
CA THR A 31 19.67 16.30 24.74
C THR A 31 20.64 16.44 23.57
N GLY A 32 20.26 17.18 22.50
CA GLY A 32 21.07 17.36 21.30
C GLY A 32 21.14 16.11 20.41
N PHE A 33 20.19 15.18 20.57
CA PHE A 33 20.14 13.95 19.80
C PHE A 33 19.28 14.11 18.56
N HIS A 34 19.66 13.38 17.50
CA HIS A 34 18.94 13.34 16.24
C HIS A 34 18.07 12.09 16.16
N TYR A 35 17.08 12.11 15.26
CA TYR A 35 16.27 10.93 14.99
C TYR A 35 15.89 10.83 13.52
N ILE A 36 15.64 9.60 13.09
CA ILE A 36 15.03 9.24 11.82
C ILE A 36 13.89 8.28 12.15
N THR A 37 12.67 8.65 11.75
CA THR A 37 11.51 7.79 11.97
C THR A 37 10.54 7.84 10.79
N ALA A 38 9.81 6.74 10.60
CA ALA A 38 8.78 6.65 9.59
C ALA A 38 7.48 7.31 10.07
N ILE A 39 6.90 8.15 9.21
CA ILE A 39 5.57 8.72 9.42
C ILE A 39 4.46 7.73 9.03
N THR A 40 3.26 7.96 9.56
CA THR A 40 2.09 7.11 9.33
C THR A 40 1.42 7.41 8.00
N LYS A 41 0.63 6.46 7.48
CA LYS A 41 -0.16 6.65 6.25
C LYS A 41 -1.10 7.86 6.32
N PRO A 42 -1.87 8.08 7.40
CA PRO A 42 -2.69 9.30 7.53
C PRO A 42 -1.86 10.58 7.48
N GLN A 43 -0.67 10.61 8.10
CA GLN A 43 0.21 11.77 8.02
C GLN A 43 0.69 12.01 6.58
N ILE A 44 1.09 10.96 5.85
CA ILE A 44 1.45 11.06 4.43
C ILE A 44 0.27 11.60 3.60
N GLU A 45 -0.94 11.10 3.84
CA GLU A 45 -2.15 11.56 3.16
C GLU A 45 -2.43 13.04 3.42
N THR A 46 -2.31 13.51 4.67
CA THR A 46 -2.41 14.94 4.99
C THR A 46 -1.37 15.77 4.25
N LEU A 47 -0.11 15.33 4.22
CA LEU A 47 0.98 16.05 3.56
C LEU A 47 0.79 16.12 2.03
N LEU A 48 0.21 15.08 1.43
CA LEU A 48 -0.18 15.09 0.02
C LEU A 48 -1.34 16.05 -0.24
N GLN A 49 -2.35 16.07 0.65
CA GLN A 49 -3.52 16.96 0.52
C GLN A 49 -3.16 18.43 0.65
N THR A 50 -2.22 18.77 1.54
CA THR A 50 -1.72 20.15 1.69
C THR A 50 -0.77 20.56 0.57
N GLY A 51 -0.38 19.64 -0.31
CA GLY A 51 0.60 19.87 -1.37
C GLY A 51 2.05 19.97 -0.88
N LEU A 52 2.30 19.72 0.41
CA LEU A 52 3.64 19.71 0.98
C LEU A 52 4.47 18.53 0.46
N LEU A 53 3.81 17.42 0.12
CA LEU A 53 4.38 16.32 -0.63
C LEU A 53 3.62 16.13 -1.95
N GLN A 54 4.30 15.64 -2.98
CA GLN A 54 3.68 15.25 -4.25
C GLN A 54 3.95 13.78 -4.54
N MET A 55 2.95 13.07 -5.08
CA MET A 55 3.09 11.65 -5.40
C MET A 55 4.23 11.39 -6.40
N ALA A 56 4.44 12.32 -7.33
CA ALA A 56 5.52 12.24 -8.32
C ALA A 56 6.93 12.27 -7.71
N TRP A 57 7.10 12.72 -6.46
CA TRP A 57 8.40 12.73 -5.79
C TRP A 57 8.79 11.38 -5.18
N PHE A 58 7.84 10.44 -5.09
CA PHE A 58 8.13 9.07 -4.70
C PHE A 58 8.65 8.29 -5.90
N ASP A 59 9.93 8.50 -6.20
CA ASP A 59 10.62 7.87 -7.33
C ASP A 59 11.83 7.04 -6.86
N ASP A 60 12.51 6.39 -7.80
CA ASP A 60 13.69 5.57 -7.52
C ASP A 60 14.86 6.39 -6.96
N THR A 61 14.96 7.66 -7.37
CA THR A 61 15.89 8.66 -6.83
C THR A 61 15.39 9.22 -5.50
N LEU A 62 16.32 9.41 -4.57
CA LEU A 62 16.03 10.02 -3.27
C LEU A 62 15.57 11.47 -3.46
N CYS A 63 14.47 11.86 -2.82
CA CYS A 63 14.00 13.24 -2.76
C CYS A 63 13.95 13.70 -1.30
N GLU A 64 14.37 14.94 -1.05
CA GLU A 64 14.37 15.57 0.27
C GLU A 64 13.50 16.83 0.23
N VAL A 65 12.66 16.99 1.25
CA VAL A 65 11.79 18.17 1.44
C VAL A 65 11.91 18.62 2.88
N GLU A 66 12.16 19.91 3.12
CA GLU A 66 12.24 20.47 4.46
C GLU A 66 11.07 21.43 4.71
N HIS A 67 10.41 21.29 5.86
CA HIS A 67 9.35 22.18 6.30
C HIS A 67 9.27 22.19 7.82
N ASP A 68 9.09 23.36 8.43
CA ASP A 68 9.00 23.55 9.88
C ASP A 68 10.07 22.79 10.68
N ARG A 69 11.33 22.86 10.20
CA ARG A 69 12.51 22.19 10.79
C ARG A 69 12.45 20.66 10.78
N VAL A 70 11.50 20.08 10.05
CA VAL A 70 11.39 18.65 9.78
C VAL A 70 11.82 18.38 8.35
N ARG A 71 12.75 17.44 8.18
CA ARG A 71 13.20 16.98 6.87
C ARG A 71 12.56 15.65 6.52
N TYR A 72 11.75 15.64 5.48
CA TYR A 72 11.15 14.46 4.88
C TYR A 72 12.08 13.88 3.83
N ILE A 73 12.28 12.56 3.91
CA ILE A 73 13.08 11.80 2.94
C ILE A 73 12.12 10.84 2.23
N LEU A 74 12.02 10.98 0.91
CA LEU A 74 11.05 10.32 0.05
C LEU A 74 11.79 9.41 -0.92
N ARG A 75 11.30 8.18 -1.07
CA ARG A 75 11.79 7.25 -2.08
C ARG A 75 10.75 6.16 -2.34
N ARG A 76 10.65 5.73 -3.60
CA ARG A 76 9.99 4.48 -3.95
C ARG A 76 10.91 3.31 -3.63
N ASN A 77 10.48 2.44 -2.73
CA ASN A 77 11.23 1.21 -2.45
C ASN A 77 11.00 0.20 -3.59
N PRO A 78 12.04 -0.17 -4.38
CA PRO A 78 11.87 -1.03 -5.56
C PRO A 78 11.42 -2.43 -5.18
N ARG A 79 11.98 -3.02 -4.11
CA ARG A 79 11.56 -4.34 -3.61
C ARG A 79 10.11 -4.33 -3.20
N ARG A 80 9.67 -3.27 -2.49
CA ARG A 80 8.28 -3.15 -2.07
C ARG A 80 7.34 -2.98 -3.28
N ALA A 81 7.79 -2.28 -4.32
CA ALA A 81 7.03 -2.16 -5.56
C ALA A 81 6.88 -3.52 -6.27
N GLU A 82 7.94 -4.31 -6.36
CA GLU A 82 7.91 -5.68 -6.90
C GLU A 82 6.97 -6.60 -6.11
N GLU A 83 7.06 -6.60 -4.78
CA GLU A 83 6.16 -7.36 -3.90
C GLU A 83 4.69 -6.99 -4.13
N LEU A 84 4.39 -5.70 -4.33
CA LEU A 84 3.03 -5.24 -4.61
C LEU A 84 2.56 -5.65 -6.01
N VAL A 85 3.45 -5.74 -6.99
CA VAL A 85 3.11 -6.27 -8.33
C VAL A 85 2.82 -7.77 -8.23
N ALA A 86 3.70 -8.55 -7.60
CA ALA A 86 3.50 -9.99 -7.41
C ALA A 86 2.21 -10.29 -6.64
N SER A 87 1.99 -9.61 -5.51
CA SER A 87 0.77 -9.78 -4.71
C SER A 87 -0.50 -9.42 -5.50
N ARG A 88 -0.45 -8.43 -6.39
CA ARG A 88 -1.58 -8.11 -7.27
C ARG A 88 -1.83 -9.21 -8.30
N ALA A 89 -0.78 -9.75 -8.92
CA ALA A 89 -0.88 -10.86 -9.86
C ALA A 89 -1.50 -12.11 -9.20
N ASP A 90 -1.04 -12.48 -8.00
CA ASP A 90 -1.57 -13.62 -7.26
C ASP A 90 -3.07 -13.46 -6.93
N LYS A 91 -3.46 -12.26 -6.51
CA LYS A 91 -4.86 -11.94 -6.23
C LYS A 91 -5.72 -12.02 -7.49
N GLN A 92 -5.22 -11.53 -8.63
CA GLN A 92 -5.90 -11.64 -9.91
C GLN A 92 -6.06 -13.11 -10.34
N ALA A 93 -5.00 -13.92 -10.22
CA ALA A 93 -5.04 -15.34 -10.52
C ALA A 93 -6.07 -16.09 -9.66
N SER A 94 -6.22 -15.72 -8.39
CA SER A 94 -7.24 -16.29 -7.49
C SER A 94 -8.67 -15.94 -7.94
N VAL A 95 -8.90 -14.72 -8.43
CA VAL A 95 -10.21 -14.32 -8.98
C VAL A 95 -10.49 -15.07 -10.28
N GLU A 96 -9.49 -15.19 -11.14
CA GLU A 96 -9.59 -15.88 -12.42
C GLU A 96 -9.89 -17.38 -12.24
N THR A 97 -9.23 -18.03 -11.29
CA THR A 97 -9.51 -19.43 -10.93
C THR A 97 -10.97 -19.62 -10.51
N LEU A 98 -11.50 -18.71 -9.68
CA LEU A 98 -12.90 -18.75 -9.26
C LEU A 98 -13.85 -18.53 -10.46
N ARG A 99 -13.52 -17.59 -11.35
CA ARG A 99 -14.29 -17.30 -12.57
C ARG A 99 -14.40 -18.55 -13.44
N GLN A 100 -13.28 -19.23 -13.70
CA GLN A 100 -13.23 -20.44 -14.51
C GLN A 100 -14.07 -21.57 -13.90
N GLN A 101 -13.97 -21.78 -12.58
CA GLN A 101 -14.78 -22.75 -11.86
C GLN A 101 -16.28 -22.48 -12.02
N LEU A 102 -16.69 -21.22 -11.87
CA LEU A 102 -18.09 -20.82 -12.00
C LEU A 102 -18.60 -20.89 -13.45
N ASN A 103 -17.77 -20.54 -14.44
CA ASN A 103 -18.14 -20.69 -15.85
C ASN A 103 -18.35 -22.17 -16.22
N ARG A 104 -17.47 -23.07 -15.75
CA ARG A 104 -17.66 -24.51 -15.93
C ARG A 104 -18.96 -24.98 -15.30
N TYR A 105 -19.23 -24.58 -14.05
CA TYR A 105 -20.49 -24.90 -13.37
C TYR A 105 -21.73 -24.40 -14.15
N LEU A 106 -21.69 -23.18 -14.68
CA LEU A 106 -22.79 -22.62 -15.48
C LEU A 106 -23.02 -23.35 -16.81
N SER A 107 -21.96 -23.93 -17.40
CA SER A 107 -22.06 -24.75 -18.61
C SER A 107 -22.65 -26.14 -18.33
N GLU A 108 -22.28 -26.75 -17.21
CA GLU A 108 -22.76 -28.08 -16.80
C GLU A 108 -24.19 -28.04 -16.25
N HIS A 109 -24.64 -26.89 -15.74
CA HIS A 109 -25.95 -26.72 -15.14
C HIS A 109 -26.78 -25.61 -15.82
N PRO A 110 -27.60 -25.94 -16.83
CA PRO A 110 -28.38 -24.95 -17.59
C PRO A 110 -29.32 -24.07 -16.76
N ARG A 111 -29.86 -24.62 -15.67
CA ARG A 111 -30.76 -23.93 -14.72
C ARG A 111 -30.03 -23.02 -13.73
N ALA A 112 -28.70 -23.09 -13.66
CA ALA A 112 -27.93 -22.25 -12.75
C ALA A 112 -28.02 -20.77 -13.15
N LYS A 113 -28.09 -19.89 -12.14
CA LYS A 113 -28.27 -18.45 -12.32
C LYS A 113 -26.91 -17.76 -12.47
N VAL A 114 -26.69 -17.14 -13.61
CA VAL A 114 -25.48 -16.34 -13.91
C VAL A 114 -25.30 -15.21 -12.88
N ALA A 115 -26.38 -14.59 -12.41
CA ALA A 115 -26.35 -13.54 -11.40
C ALA A 115 -25.67 -13.98 -10.09
N THR A 116 -25.86 -15.24 -9.67
CA THR A 116 -25.22 -15.77 -8.46
C THR A 116 -23.71 -15.91 -8.63
N ALA A 117 -23.28 -16.43 -9.77
CA ALA A 117 -21.86 -16.55 -10.12
C ALA A 117 -21.19 -15.17 -10.19
N GLN A 118 -21.85 -14.20 -10.83
CA GLN A 118 -21.36 -12.82 -10.91
C GLN A 118 -21.22 -12.18 -9.51
N LYS A 119 -22.20 -12.37 -8.63
CA LYS A 119 -22.12 -11.87 -7.24
C LYS A 119 -20.95 -12.49 -6.49
N ALA A 120 -20.68 -13.77 -6.68
CA ALA A 120 -19.56 -14.47 -6.04
C ALA A 120 -18.20 -13.92 -6.50
N VAL A 121 -18.02 -13.70 -7.82
CA VAL A 121 -16.78 -13.10 -8.35
C VAL A 121 -16.62 -11.67 -7.85
N ARG A 122 -17.66 -10.83 -7.93
CA ARG A 122 -17.60 -9.45 -7.40
C ARG A 122 -17.25 -9.42 -5.92
N ALA A 123 -17.86 -10.28 -5.10
CA ALA A 123 -17.53 -10.37 -3.68
C ALA A 123 -16.05 -10.73 -3.44
N LYS A 124 -15.47 -11.60 -4.27
CA LYS A 124 -14.04 -11.93 -4.20
C LYS A 124 -13.15 -10.73 -4.58
N ILE A 125 -13.52 -9.97 -5.62
CA ILE A 125 -12.82 -8.76 -6.06
C ILE A 125 -12.78 -7.71 -4.93
N VAL A 126 -13.95 -7.44 -4.32
CA VAL A 126 -14.09 -6.52 -3.17
C VAL A 126 -13.24 -7.00 -1.99
N LYS A 127 -13.35 -8.29 -1.63
CA LYS A 127 -12.58 -8.89 -0.53
C LYS A 127 -11.07 -8.74 -0.72
N LEU A 128 -10.58 -8.82 -1.96
CA LEU A 128 -9.17 -8.67 -2.30
C LEU A 128 -8.73 -7.21 -2.56
N ARG A 129 -9.67 -6.26 -2.49
CA ARG A 129 -9.49 -4.83 -2.77
C ARG A 129 -8.93 -4.57 -4.16
N LEU A 130 -9.42 -5.32 -5.15
CA LEU A 130 -9.00 -5.18 -6.54
C LEU A 130 -9.93 -4.27 -7.36
N GLU A 131 -11.02 -3.77 -6.77
CA GLU A 131 -12.01 -2.91 -7.43
C GLU A 131 -11.41 -1.74 -8.24
N PRO A 132 -10.35 -1.05 -7.78
CA PRO A 132 -9.76 0.04 -8.55
C PRO A 132 -9.06 -0.40 -9.85
N TRP A 133 -8.70 -1.68 -9.97
CA TRP A 133 -7.85 -2.20 -11.04
C TRP A 133 -8.51 -3.31 -11.86
N LEU A 134 -9.61 -3.85 -11.35
CA LEU A 134 -10.21 -5.09 -11.83
C LEU A 134 -11.72 -4.92 -11.92
N GLN A 135 -12.20 -4.61 -13.12
CA GLN A 135 -13.63 -4.54 -13.41
C GLN A 135 -14.08 -5.82 -14.09
N MET A 136 -15.27 -6.30 -13.73
CA MET A 136 -15.78 -7.57 -14.26
C MET A 136 -16.90 -7.30 -15.26
N GLU A 137 -16.64 -7.55 -16.53
CA GLU A 137 -17.61 -7.43 -17.62
C GLU A 137 -18.29 -8.77 -17.92
N LEU A 138 -19.51 -8.70 -18.46
CA LEU A 138 -20.32 -9.87 -18.78
C LEU A 138 -20.67 -9.83 -20.27
N VAL A 139 -20.33 -10.90 -21.00
CA VAL A 139 -20.77 -11.11 -22.38
C VAL A 139 -21.40 -12.51 -22.44
N SER A 140 -22.70 -12.57 -22.68
CA SER A 140 -23.49 -13.81 -22.67
C SER A 140 -23.51 -14.51 -21.29
N ARG A 141 -23.60 -15.84 -21.23
CA ARG A 141 -23.52 -16.63 -19.97
C ARG A 141 -22.08 -16.80 -19.46
N THR A 142 -21.14 -16.01 -19.97
CA THR A 142 -19.71 -16.11 -19.66
C THR A 142 -19.26 -14.85 -18.95
N LEU A 143 -18.62 -15.01 -17.79
CA LEU A 143 -17.93 -13.92 -17.11
C LEU A 143 -16.64 -13.62 -17.90
N LEU A 144 -16.37 -12.38 -18.35
CA LEU A 144 -15.14 -12.08 -19.09
C LEU A 144 -13.94 -11.83 -18.17
N GLU A 145 -12.76 -11.84 -18.77
CA GLU A 145 -11.56 -11.36 -18.11
C GLU A 145 -11.75 -9.92 -17.64
N PRO A 146 -11.20 -9.58 -16.49
CA PRO A 146 -11.29 -8.23 -16.02
C PRO A 146 -10.40 -7.29 -16.84
N THR A 147 -11.01 -6.23 -17.35
CA THR A 147 -10.34 -5.17 -18.10
C THR A 147 -9.44 -4.37 -17.15
N LYS A 148 -8.18 -4.17 -17.55
CA LYS A 148 -7.25 -3.29 -16.81
C LYS A 148 -7.81 -1.87 -16.89
N GLY A 149 -8.25 -1.33 -15.75
CA GLY A 149 -8.54 0.10 -15.64
C GLY A 149 -7.26 0.89 -15.94
N ASN A 150 -7.40 1.90 -16.80
CA ASN A 150 -6.33 2.83 -17.19
C ASN A 150 -5.81 3.61 -15.98
#